data_AF-A0A2S7PLS5-F1
#
_entry.id   AF-A0A2S7PLS5-F1
#
_cell.length_a   1.000
_cell.length_b   1.000
_cell.length_c   1.000
_cell.angle_alpha   90.00
_cell.angle_beta   90.00
_cell.angle_gamma   90.00
#
_symmetry.space_group_name_H-M   'P 1'
#
loop_
_entity.id
_entity.type
_entity.pdbx_description
1 polymer ?
#
loop_
_entity_poly.entity_id
_entity_poly.type
_entity_poly.pdbx_seq_one_letter_code
_entity_poly.pdbx_strand_id
1 'polypeptide(L)'
;MFIFTYLPQLAILIFTNGPLAAFSTILLTLSESSTIITMLSKNFIIADALVDTFDGVMVAKGQTKVVEGSREIKAGKFGDPMRKLGKVVKGVGEKYSVKGLVRYLMYLPLNFIPVIGTVVFVALQGKSRGDSVHARYFQMKGWSNTQKEEWLRQHTGAYTAFGTVATLLELVPVASILFSFTNTVGAALWAADIEGNDVNMTQINASSSASGDKKTE
;
A
#
# COMPACT_ATOMS: atom_id res chain seq x y z
N MET A 1 15.19 17.74 -11.40
CA MET A 1 13.93 18.42 -11.76
C MET A 1 14.20 19.68 -12.56
N PHE A 2 14.95 20.67 -12.06
CA PHE A 2 15.19 21.93 -12.80
C PHE A 2 15.65 21.77 -14.27
N ILE A 3 16.69 20.97 -14.54
CA ILE A 3 17.19 20.81 -15.91
C ILE A 3 16.29 19.91 -16.78
N PHE A 4 15.71 18.87 -16.18
CA PHE A 4 15.03 17.79 -16.91
C PHE A 4 13.51 17.97 -17.06
N THR A 5 12.86 18.69 -16.15
CA THR A 5 11.42 18.96 -16.18
C THR A 5 11.14 20.44 -16.37
N TYR A 6 11.70 21.32 -15.52
CA TYR A 6 11.42 22.76 -15.57
C TYR A 6 11.84 23.42 -16.90
N LEU A 7 13.07 23.22 -17.38
CA LEU A 7 13.53 23.86 -18.62
C LEU A 7 12.72 23.42 -19.86
N PRO A 8 12.50 22.12 -20.12
CA PRO A 8 11.64 21.68 -21.23
C PRO A 8 10.18 22.12 -21.08
N GLN A 9 9.60 22.05 -19.88
CA GLN A 9 8.21 22.48 -19.63
C GLN A 9 8.04 23.98 -19.84
N LEU A 10 8.98 24.79 -19.34
CA LEU A 10 8.98 26.24 -19.56
C LEU A 10 9.05 26.56 -21.04
N ALA A 11 9.94 25.89 -21.79
CA ALA A 11 10.08 26.09 -23.23
C ALA A 11 8.76 25.86 -23.97
N ILE A 12 7.97 24.86 -23.59
CA ILE A 12 6.67 24.58 -24.19
C ILE A 12 5.60 25.57 -23.70
N LEU A 13 5.53 25.82 -22.39
CA LEU A 13 4.50 26.65 -21.76
C LEU A 13 4.64 28.13 -22.11
N ILE A 14 5.83 28.61 -22.49
CA ILE A 14 6.02 30.01 -22.89
C ILE A 14 5.25 30.35 -24.17
N PHE A 15 5.07 29.37 -25.07
CA PHE A 15 4.31 29.54 -26.31
C PHE A 15 2.79 29.57 -26.09
N THR A 16 2.30 28.93 -25.03
CA THR A 16 0.86 28.81 -24.75
C THR A 16 0.37 29.79 -23.69
N ASN A 17 1.15 30.00 -22.63
CA ASN A 17 0.78 30.81 -21.46
C ASN A 17 1.56 32.13 -21.34
N GLY A 18 2.47 32.42 -22.28
CA GLY A 18 3.20 33.69 -22.33
C GLY A 18 4.00 33.99 -21.05
N PRO A 19 3.98 35.23 -20.53
CA PRO A 19 4.77 35.61 -19.34
C PRO A 19 4.40 34.84 -18.07
N LEU A 20 3.17 34.33 -17.96
CA LEU A 20 2.71 33.53 -16.82
C LEU A 20 3.28 32.10 -16.83
N ALA A 21 3.89 31.67 -17.93
CA ALA A 21 4.49 30.35 -18.06
C ALA A 21 5.54 30.07 -16.98
N ALA A 22 6.37 31.05 -16.62
CA ALA A 22 7.37 30.89 -15.56
C ALA A 22 6.73 30.48 -14.22
N PHE A 23 5.64 31.16 -13.83
CA PHE A 23 4.93 30.87 -12.59
C PHE A 23 4.27 29.49 -12.62
N SER A 24 3.54 29.17 -13.70
CA SER A 24 2.88 27.87 -13.86
C SER A 24 3.88 26.71 -13.88
N THR A 25 5.04 26.87 -14.53
CA THR A 25 6.08 25.84 -14.57
C THR A 25 6.73 25.64 -13.20
N ILE A 26 6.94 26.70 -12.42
CA ILE A 26 7.43 26.56 -11.03
C ILE A 26 6.47 25.71 -10.21
N LEU A 27 5.16 26.01 -10.25
CA LEU A 27 4.15 25.25 -9.51
C LEU A 27 4.08 23.78 -9.96
N LEU A 28 4.13 23.53 -11.27
CA LEU A 28 4.08 22.18 -11.83
C LEU A 28 5.32 21.37 -11.44
N THR A 29 6.52 21.93 -11.60
CA THR A 29 7.77 21.28 -11.22
C THR A 29 7.83 21.00 -9.72
N LEU A 30 7.34 21.91 -8.87
CA LEU A 30 7.24 21.69 -7.43
C LEU A 30 6.28 20.54 -7.09
N SER A 31 5.11 20.50 -7.74
CA SER A 31 4.13 19.42 -7.56
C SER A 31 4.69 18.05 -7.95
N GLU A 32 5.36 17.96 -9.11
CA GLU A 32 6.04 16.73 -9.56
C GLU A 32 7.13 16.30 -8.57
N SER A 33 7.95 17.25 -8.12
CA SER A 33 9.00 16.98 -7.14
C SER A 33 8.42 16.43 -5.83
N SER A 34 7.35 17.04 -5.32
CA SER A 34 6.67 16.60 -4.10
C SER A 34 6.11 15.18 -4.23
N THR A 35 5.56 14.86 -5.40
CA THR A 35 4.99 13.54 -5.69
C THR A 35 6.08 12.47 -5.70
N ILE A 36 7.21 12.77 -6.33
CA ILE A 36 8.36 11.86 -6.41
C ILE A 36 8.96 11.63 -5.03
N ILE A 37 9.19 12.71 -4.26
CA ILE A 37 9.72 12.63 -2.89
C ILE A 37 8.78 11.80 -2.02
N THR A 38 7.47 12.04 -2.12
CA THR A 38 6.45 11.29 -1.37
C THR A 38 6.49 9.81 -1.75
N MET A 39 6.54 9.49 -3.04
CA MET A 39 6.60 8.11 -3.54
C MET A 39 7.87 7.39 -3.06
N LEU A 40 9.03 8.04 -3.16
CA LEU A 40 10.29 7.50 -2.67
C LEU A 40 10.27 7.31 -1.15
N SER A 41 9.75 8.28 -0.41
CA SER A 41 9.66 8.20 1.05
C SER A 41 8.79 7.03 1.48
N LYS A 42 7.60 6.87 0.89
CA LYS A 42 6.69 5.76 1.18
C LYS A 42 7.33 4.40 0.89
N ASN A 43 8.03 4.27 -0.23
CA ASN A 43 8.58 2.99 -0.67
C ASN A 43 9.89 2.62 0.04
N PHE A 44 10.73 3.59 0.41
CA PHE A 44 12.07 3.32 0.95
C PHE A 44 12.22 3.66 2.43
N ILE A 45 11.64 4.78 2.87
CA ILE A 45 11.90 5.32 4.22
C ILE A 45 10.86 4.79 5.20
N ILE A 46 9.59 4.78 4.81
CA ILE A 46 8.47 4.59 5.73
C ILE A 46 7.91 3.17 5.63
N ALA A 47 8.25 2.40 4.60
CA ALA A 47 7.74 1.03 4.39
C ALA A 47 7.93 0.13 5.62
N ASP A 48 9.13 0.14 6.22
CA ASP A 48 9.41 -0.65 7.42
C ASP A 48 8.58 -0.13 8.62
N ALA A 49 8.41 1.19 8.76
CA ALA A 49 7.59 1.80 9.81
C ALA A 49 6.09 1.50 9.64
N LEU A 50 5.58 1.39 8.40
CA LEU A 50 4.21 0.95 8.13
C LEU A 50 4.02 -0.52 8.55
N VAL A 51 5.00 -1.38 8.28
CA VAL A 51 4.95 -2.78 8.71
C VAL A 51 4.96 -2.88 10.24
N ASP A 52 5.80 -2.09 10.91
CA ASP A 52 5.84 -2.00 12.37
C ASP A 52 4.51 -1.48 12.94
N THR A 53 3.91 -0.49 12.30
CA THR A 53 2.60 0.05 12.69
C THR A 53 1.51 -1.02 12.56
N PHE A 54 1.49 -1.76 11.46
CA PHE A 54 0.54 -2.84 11.23
C PHE A 54 0.65 -3.92 12.31
N ASP A 55 1.87 -4.44 12.50
CA ASP A 55 2.12 -5.51 13.46
C ASP A 55 1.86 -5.04 14.90
N GLY A 56 2.18 -3.78 15.22
CA GLY A 56 1.92 -3.18 16.53
C GLY A 56 0.44 -3.07 16.86
N VAL A 57 -0.40 -2.72 15.87
CA VAL A 57 -1.87 -2.71 16.04
C VAL A 57 -2.41 -4.12 16.26
N MET A 58 -1.91 -5.12 15.52
CA MET A 58 -2.30 -6.52 15.71
C MET A 58 -1.97 -7.01 17.13
N VAL A 59 -0.78 -6.70 17.64
CA VAL A 59 -0.38 -7.01 19.02
C VAL A 59 -1.26 -6.26 20.03
N ALA A 60 -1.56 -4.97 19.79
CA ALA A 60 -2.42 -4.18 20.65
C ALA A 60 -3.86 -4.72 20.72
N LYS A 61 -4.34 -5.35 19.64
CA LYS A 61 -5.63 -6.04 19.57
C LYS A 61 -5.60 -7.48 20.08
N GLY A 62 -4.49 -7.93 20.67
CA GLY A 62 -4.37 -9.27 21.24
C GLY A 62 -4.03 -10.37 20.24
N GLN A 63 -3.85 -10.04 18.96
CA GLN A 63 -3.51 -10.99 17.88
C GLN A 63 -2.03 -11.34 17.82
N THR A 64 -1.41 -11.49 18.99
CA THR A 64 0.04 -11.70 19.16
C THR A 64 0.50 -13.01 18.50
N LYS A 65 -0.30 -14.08 18.61
CA LYS A 65 0.01 -15.40 18.03
C LYS A 65 0.16 -15.40 16.50
N VAL A 66 -0.62 -14.56 15.81
CA VAL A 66 -0.53 -14.41 14.34
C VAL A 66 0.76 -13.68 13.96
N VAL A 67 1.15 -12.69 14.75
CA VAL A 67 2.36 -11.89 14.51
C VAL A 67 3.63 -12.70 14.81
N GLU A 68 3.64 -13.52 15.86
CA GLU A 68 4.76 -14.40 16.26
C GLU A 68 5.22 -15.34 15.12
N GLY A 69 4.31 -15.79 14.26
CA GLY A 69 4.66 -16.63 13.09
C GLY A 69 5.46 -15.91 11.99
N SER A 70 5.59 -14.58 12.05
CA SER A 70 6.15 -13.75 10.96
C SER A 70 7.25 -12.78 11.41
N ARG A 71 7.40 -12.59 12.72
CA ARG A 71 8.37 -11.70 13.36
C ARG A 71 8.68 -12.24 14.76
N GLU A 72 9.92 -12.08 15.19
CA GLU A 72 10.27 -12.36 16.59
C GLU A 72 9.53 -11.38 17.51
N ILE A 73 8.84 -11.89 18.53
CA ILE A 73 8.29 -11.06 19.61
C ILE A 73 9.20 -11.18 20.81
N LYS A 74 9.76 -10.04 21.23
CA LYS A 74 10.60 -10.01 22.43
C LYS A 74 9.70 -10.07 23.66
N ALA A 75 9.92 -11.06 24.52
CA ALA A 75 9.30 -11.16 25.84
C ALA A 75 9.82 -10.04 26.77
N GLY A 76 9.37 -8.81 26.54
CA GLY A 76 9.69 -7.65 27.37
C GLY A 76 8.62 -7.43 28.44
N LYS A 77 9.06 -7.20 29.69
CA LYS A 77 8.24 -6.94 30.90
C LYS A 77 7.37 -5.66 30.87
N PHE A 78 7.20 -5.00 29.72
CA PHE A 78 6.51 -3.71 29.63
C PHE A 78 5.33 -3.77 28.65
N GLY A 79 4.18 -3.24 29.09
CA GLY A 79 2.87 -3.35 28.43
C GLY A 79 2.70 -2.60 27.11
N ASP A 80 3.77 -2.12 26.48
CA ASP A 80 3.72 -1.33 25.25
C ASP A 80 3.85 -2.23 24.00
N PRO A 81 2.81 -2.37 23.16
CA PRO A 81 2.78 -3.28 22.01
C PRO A 81 3.92 -3.05 21.00
N MET A 82 4.32 -1.80 20.79
CA MET A 82 5.33 -1.46 19.78
C MET A 82 6.74 -1.91 20.21
N ARG A 83 7.01 -1.90 21.52
CA ARG A 83 8.31 -2.30 22.09
C ARG A 83 8.52 -3.82 22.12
N LYS A 84 7.45 -4.60 21.90
CA LYS A 84 7.48 -6.06 21.81
C LYS A 84 7.89 -6.56 20.42
N LEU A 85 7.85 -5.71 19.40
CA LEU A 85 8.22 -6.07 18.03
C LEU A 85 9.74 -6.22 17.90
N GLY A 86 10.20 -7.41 17.51
CA GLY A 86 11.58 -7.72 17.13
C GLY A 86 11.84 -7.52 15.63
N LYS A 87 12.91 -8.14 15.10
CA LYS A 87 13.25 -8.06 13.67
C LYS A 87 12.22 -8.81 12.82
N VAL A 88 11.85 -8.23 11.68
CA VAL A 88 10.98 -8.87 10.67
C VAL A 88 11.72 -10.05 10.05
N VAL A 89 11.22 -11.28 10.26
CA VAL A 89 11.86 -12.51 9.77
C VAL A 89 11.45 -12.79 8.32
N LYS A 90 10.21 -12.49 7.94
CA LYS A 90 9.75 -12.52 6.54
C LYS A 90 9.70 -11.11 5.98
N GLY A 91 10.78 -10.72 5.30
CA GLY A 91 10.86 -9.45 4.58
C GLY A 91 9.77 -9.34 3.52
N VAL A 92 9.28 -8.13 3.29
CA VAL A 92 8.45 -7.80 2.12
C VAL A 92 9.33 -7.99 0.88
N GLY A 93 9.28 -9.20 0.33
CA GLY A 93 10.03 -9.64 -0.83
C GLY A 93 9.46 -9.00 -2.09
N GLU A 94 9.84 -7.74 -2.32
CA GLU A 94 10.04 -7.12 -3.64
C GLU A 94 10.71 -5.75 -3.43
N LYS A 95 11.73 -5.69 -2.55
CA LYS A 95 12.67 -4.58 -2.57
C LYS A 95 13.37 -4.64 -3.94
N TYR A 96 13.20 -3.60 -4.75
CA TYR A 96 13.82 -3.39 -6.08
C TYR A 96 13.20 -4.11 -7.29
N SER A 97 11.90 -3.90 -7.57
CA SER A 97 11.43 -4.14 -8.94
C SER A 97 11.85 -2.96 -9.83
N VAL A 98 12.86 -3.15 -10.68
CA VAL A 98 13.24 -2.24 -11.78
C VAL A 98 12.01 -1.88 -12.63
N LYS A 99 11.02 -2.77 -12.66
CA LYS A 99 9.69 -2.56 -13.23
C LYS A 99 8.99 -1.32 -12.68
N GLY A 100 9.16 -0.98 -11.40
CA GLY A 100 8.58 0.23 -10.77
C GLY A 100 9.21 1.53 -11.29
N LEU A 101 10.54 1.55 -11.49
CA LEU A 101 11.26 2.69 -12.07
C LEU A 101 10.95 2.82 -13.57
N VAL A 102 10.96 1.71 -14.31
CA VAL A 102 10.59 1.68 -15.73
C VAL A 102 9.15 2.10 -15.93
N ARG A 103 8.24 1.65 -15.07
CA ARG A 103 6.83 2.05 -15.08
C ARG A 103 6.64 3.52 -14.72
N TYR A 104 7.41 4.04 -13.76
CA TYR A 104 7.45 5.47 -13.45
C TYR A 104 7.90 6.31 -14.67
N LEU A 105 8.99 5.91 -15.34
CA LEU A 105 9.44 6.55 -16.58
C LEU A 105 8.41 6.45 -17.71
N MET A 106 7.69 5.33 -17.79
CA MET A 106 6.64 5.09 -18.79
C MET A 106 5.33 5.85 -18.51
N TYR A 107 5.04 6.18 -17.24
CA TYR A 107 3.88 6.98 -16.84
C TYR A 107 4.16 8.48 -16.73
N LEU A 108 5.43 8.89 -16.84
CA LEU A 108 5.83 10.30 -16.92
C LEU A 108 5.05 11.09 -18.00
N PRO A 109 4.82 10.57 -19.23
CA PRO A 109 4.03 11.27 -20.24
C PRO A 109 2.52 11.30 -19.94
N LEU A 110 2.03 10.41 -19.07
CA LEU A 110 0.61 10.24 -18.76
C LEU A 110 0.09 11.31 -17.76
N ASN A 111 0.98 12.08 -17.13
CA ASN A 111 0.63 13.22 -16.28
C ASN A 111 0.04 14.42 -17.05
N PHE A 112 0.04 14.39 -18.39
CA PHE A 112 -0.44 15.49 -19.23
C PHE A 112 -1.98 15.56 -19.41
N ILE A 113 -2.77 14.75 -18.72
CA ILE A 113 -4.24 14.78 -18.82
C ILE A 113 -4.87 15.06 -17.44
N PRO A 114 -5.16 16.33 -17.11
CA PRO A 114 -5.80 16.66 -15.85
C PRO A 114 -7.31 16.36 -15.87
N VAL A 115 -7.82 15.94 -14.70
CA VAL A 115 -9.23 15.86 -14.27
C VAL A 115 -10.02 14.59 -14.62
N ILE A 116 -10.18 14.19 -15.89
CA ILE A 116 -10.97 12.96 -16.20
C ILE A 116 -10.16 11.69 -15.89
N GLY A 117 -8.84 11.75 -16.09
CA GLY A 117 -7.91 10.68 -15.77
C GLY A 117 -7.88 10.34 -14.29
N THR A 118 -8.04 11.32 -13.39
CA THR A 118 -7.94 11.11 -11.94
C THR A 118 -9.07 10.23 -11.39
N VAL A 119 -10.31 10.40 -11.85
CA VAL A 119 -11.45 9.60 -11.38
C VAL A 119 -11.34 8.16 -11.88
N VAL A 120 -11.01 7.97 -13.17
CA VAL A 120 -10.80 6.65 -13.76
C VAL A 120 -9.58 5.96 -13.15
N PHE A 121 -8.50 6.71 -12.91
CA PHE A 121 -7.30 6.23 -12.23
C PHE A 121 -7.62 5.81 -10.79
N VAL A 122 -8.38 6.59 -10.02
CA VAL A 122 -8.80 6.24 -8.66
C VAL A 122 -9.67 4.99 -8.66
N ALA A 123 -10.60 4.84 -9.62
CA ALA A 123 -11.44 3.65 -9.72
C ALA A 123 -10.64 2.38 -10.05
N LEU A 124 -9.73 2.46 -11.03
CA LEU A 124 -8.87 1.33 -11.44
C LEU A 124 -7.81 0.99 -10.38
N GLN A 125 -7.20 2.01 -9.77
CA GLN A 125 -6.22 1.84 -8.69
C GLN A 125 -6.88 1.40 -7.38
N GLY A 126 -8.13 1.79 -7.12
CA GLY A 126 -8.85 1.46 -5.89
C GLY A 126 -8.95 -0.05 -5.67
N LYS A 127 -9.30 -0.83 -6.71
CA LYS A 127 -9.32 -2.30 -6.65
C LYS A 127 -7.91 -2.87 -6.41
N SER A 128 -6.93 -2.49 -7.23
CA SER A 128 -5.56 -3.00 -7.09
C SER A 128 -4.93 -2.65 -5.75
N ARG A 129 -5.22 -1.45 -5.23
CA ARG A 129 -4.78 -1.01 -3.90
C ARG A 129 -5.48 -1.80 -2.82
N GLY A 130 -6.79 -2.00 -2.95
CA GLY A 130 -7.60 -2.87 -2.10
C GLY A 130 -6.98 -4.24 -1.93
N ASP A 131 -6.64 -4.91 -3.04
CA ASP A 131 -6.03 -6.25 -3.04
C ASP A 131 -4.70 -6.31 -2.24
N SER A 132 -4.00 -5.18 -2.08
CA SER A 132 -2.76 -5.07 -1.30
C SER A 132 -2.93 -4.76 0.20
N VAL A 133 -4.14 -4.36 0.64
CA VAL A 133 -4.40 -3.85 2.01
C VAL A 133 -4.00 -4.84 3.09
N HIS A 134 -4.30 -6.13 2.88
CA HIS A 134 -3.98 -7.21 3.81
C HIS A 134 -2.79 -8.05 3.37
N ALA A 135 -1.95 -7.58 2.45
CA ALA A 135 -0.77 -8.32 2.02
C ALA A 135 0.12 -8.76 3.19
N ARG A 136 0.32 -7.87 4.18
CA ARG A 136 1.05 -8.19 5.43
C ARG A 136 0.33 -9.28 6.22
N TYR A 137 -0.96 -9.15 6.45
CA TYR A 137 -1.76 -10.15 7.17
C TYR A 137 -1.73 -11.53 6.51
N PHE A 138 -1.94 -11.59 5.18
CA PHE A 138 -1.84 -12.85 4.42
C PHE A 138 -0.43 -13.46 4.47
N GLN A 139 0.62 -12.62 4.51
CA GLN A 139 1.99 -13.07 4.70
C GLN A 139 2.18 -13.70 6.09
N MET A 140 1.59 -13.13 7.15
CA MET A 140 1.65 -13.68 8.50
C MET A 140 0.92 -15.03 8.60
N LYS A 141 -0.23 -15.16 7.94
CA LYS A 141 -0.99 -16.42 7.85
C LYS A 141 -0.31 -17.46 6.95
N GLY A 142 0.74 -17.08 6.21
CA GLY A 142 1.44 -18.00 5.30
C GLY A 142 0.63 -18.40 4.07
N TRP A 143 -0.35 -17.59 3.66
CA TRP A 143 -1.25 -17.93 2.56
C TRP A 143 -0.57 -17.98 1.20
N SER A 144 -0.96 -18.98 0.40
CA SER A 144 -0.59 -19.07 -1.02
C SER A 144 -1.29 -17.98 -1.84
N ASN A 145 -0.78 -17.67 -3.03
CA ASN A 145 -1.41 -16.68 -3.91
C ASN A 145 -2.83 -17.09 -4.33
N THR A 146 -3.07 -18.38 -4.53
CA THR A 146 -4.42 -18.91 -4.82
C THR A 146 -5.40 -18.69 -3.67
N GLN A 147 -4.96 -18.88 -2.41
CA GLN A 147 -5.80 -18.61 -1.24
C GLN A 147 -6.13 -17.12 -1.10
N LYS A 148 -5.15 -16.25 -1.36
CA LYS A 148 -5.36 -14.78 -1.36
C LYS A 148 -6.37 -14.37 -2.43
N GLU A 149 -6.19 -14.86 -3.65
CA GLU A 149 -7.08 -14.53 -4.77
C GLU A 149 -8.51 -14.98 -4.51
N GLU A 150 -8.71 -16.19 -3.99
CA GLU A 150 -10.04 -16.70 -3.70
C GLU A 150 -10.73 -15.87 -2.59
N TRP A 151 -10.00 -15.54 -1.53
CA TRP A 151 -10.53 -14.67 -0.47
C TRP A 151 -10.88 -13.27 -0.99
N LEU A 152 -9.99 -12.66 -1.78
CA LEU A 152 -10.20 -11.33 -2.37
C LEU A 152 -11.39 -11.33 -3.33
N ARG A 153 -11.58 -12.39 -4.13
CA ARG A 153 -12.74 -12.54 -5.01
C ARG A 153 -14.04 -12.52 -4.21
N GLN A 154 -14.11 -13.27 -3.13
CA GLN A 154 -15.29 -13.33 -2.25
C GLN A 154 -15.57 -12.00 -1.53
N HIS A 155 -14.54 -11.18 -1.28
CA HIS A 155 -14.66 -9.93 -0.52
C HIS A 155 -14.41 -8.67 -1.37
N THR A 156 -14.48 -8.77 -2.69
CA THR A 156 -14.06 -7.71 -3.63
C THR A 156 -14.65 -6.33 -3.29
N GLY A 157 -15.92 -6.28 -2.88
CA GLY A 157 -16.60 -5.02 -2.55
C GLY A 157 -15.94 -4.24 -1.40
N ALA A 158 -15.67 -4.91 -0.27
CA ALA A 158 -15.06 -4.27 0.90
C ALA A 158 -13.62 -3.84 0.62
N TYR A 159 -12.82 -4.68 -0.05
CA TYR A 159 -11.44 -4.36 -0.42
C TYR A 159 -11.38 -3.21 -1.43
N THR A 160 -12.27 -3.19 -2.43
CA THR A 160 -12.32 -2.11 -3.42
C THR A 160 -12.75 -0.79 -2.78
N ALA A 161 -13.76 -0.79 -1.91
CA ALA A 161 -14.20 0.40 -1.21
C ALA A 161 -13.10 0.98 -0.31
N PHE A 162 -12.46 0.12 0.50
CA PHE A 162 -11.32 0.53 1.32
C PHE A 162 -10.19 1.09 0.46
N GLY A 163 -9.77 0.37 -0.58
CA GLY A 163 -8.70 0.78 -1.47
C GLY A 163 -8.99 2.10 -2.19
N THR A 164 -10.26 2.34 -2.54
CA THR A 164 -10.69 3.60 -3.16
C THR A 164 -10.58 4.77 -2.18
N VAL A 165 -11.13 4.65 -0.98
CA VAL A 165 -11.04 5.70 0.06
C VAL A 165 -9.59 5.95 0.46
N ALA A 166 -8.80 4.89 0.65
CA ALA A 166 -7.38 4.99 0.95
C ALA A 166 -6.62 5.72 -0.17
N THR A 167 -6.93 5.42 -1.43
CA THR A 167 -6.34 6.11 -2.58
C THR A 167 -6.70 7.59 -2.59
N LEU A 168 -7.97 7.93 -2.36
CA LEU A 168 -8.45 9.32 -2.29
C LEU A 168 -7.75 10.13 -1.19
N LEU A 169 -7.61 9.56 0.01
CA LEU A 169 -6.90 10.21 1.13
C LEU A 169 -5.42 10.41 0.79
N GLU A 170 -4.81 9.47 0.07
CA GLU A 170 -3.41 9.55 -0.32
C GLU A 170 -3.15 10.43 -1.57
N LEU A 171 -4.19 11.01 -2.20
CA LEU A 171 -4.01 11.93 -3.33
C LEU A 171 -3.34 13.24 -2.92
N VAL A 172 -3.50 13.68 -1.67
CA VAL A 172 -2.95 14.95 -1.20
C VAL A 172 -1.45 14.78 -0.91
N PRO A 173 -0.54 15.44 -1.67
CA PRO A 173 0.89 15.35 -1.41
C PRO A 173 1.23 15.77 0.02
N VAL A 174 2.30 15.22 0.60
CA VAL A 174 2.71 15.41 2.02
C VAL A 174 1.73 14.78 3.03
N ALA A 175 0.45 15.13 3.00
CA ALA A 175 -0.58 14.54 3.86
C ALA A 175 -0.76 13.04 3.60
N SER A 176 -0.46 12.59 2.38
CA SER A 176 -0.53 11.19 1.99
C SER A 176 0.37 10.28 2.83
N ILE A 177 1.46 10.78 3.43
CA ILE A 177 2.30 10.00 4.35
C ILE A 177 1.51 9.70 5.64
N LEU A 178 0.86 10.71 6.22
CA LEU A 178 0.02 10.57 7.41
C LEU A 178 -1.16 9.63 7.12
N PHE A 179 -1.81 9.79 5.96
CA PHE A 179 -2.88 8.91 5.56
C PHE A 179 -2.42 7.48 5.29
N SER A 180 -1.18 7.25 4.85
CA SER A 180 -0.64 5.89 4.77
C SER A 180 -0.57 5.21 6.13
N PHE A 181 -0.14 5.90 7.19
CA PHE A 181 -0.20 5.34 8.55
C PHE A 181 -1.64 5.08 8.99
N THR A 182 -2.55 6.02 8.74
CA THR A 182 -3.96 5.88 9.12
C THR A 182 -4.61 4.70 8.39
N ASN A 183 -4.36 4.55 7.09
CA ASN A 183 -4.81 3.43 6.27
C ASN A 183 -4.21 2.12 6.78
N THR A 184 -2.93 2.10 7.16
CA THR A 184 -2.27 0.92 7.74
C THR A 184 -2.89 0.51 9.08
N VAL A 185 -3.21 1.48 9.96
CA VAL A 185 -3.91 1.22 11.21
C VAL A 185 -5.31 0.67 10.94
N GLY A 186 -6.06 1.28 10.01
CA GLY A 186 -7.38 0.79 9.62
C GLY A 186 -7.36 -0.63 9.05
N ALA A 187 -6.38 -0.94 8.21
CA ALA A 187 -6.15 -2.28 7.68
C ALA A 187 -5.82 -3.29 8.80
N ALA A 188 -4.96 -2.92 9.74
CA ALA A 188 -4.62 -3.80 10.86
C ALA A 188 -5.80 -4.03 11.81
N LEU A 189 -6.60 -3.00 12.08
CA LEU A 189 -7.83 -3.14 12.86
C LEU A 189 -8.83 -4.05 12.16
N TRP A 190 -8.99 -3.91 10.84
CA TRP A 190 -9.85 -4.78 10.05
C TRP A 190 -9.36 -6.22 10.04
N ALA A 191 -8.06 -6.45 9.85
CA ALA A 191 -7.47 -7.79 9.97
C ALA A 191 -7.66 -8.40 11.36
N ALA A 192 -7.50 -7.60 12.43
CA ALA A 192 -7.69 -8.05 13.79
C ALA A 192 -9.16 -8.41 14.09
N ASP A 193 -10.11 -7.68 13.50
CA ASP A 193 -11.55 -7.96 13.60
C ASP A 193 -11.92 -9.26 12.86
N ILE A 194 -11.36 -9.48 11.66
CA ILE A 194 -11.52 -10.74 10.92
C ILE A 194 -11.01 -11.94 11.75
N GLU A 195 -9.84 -11.79 12.39
CA GLU A 195 -9.26 -12.83 13.24
C GLU A 195 -10.04 -13.01 14.57
N GLY A 196 -10.54 -11.92 15.15
CA GLY A 196 -11.23 -11.94 16.44
C GLY A 196 -12.68 -12.47 16.37
N ASN A 197 -13.36 -12.26 15.25
CA ASN A 197 -14.76 -12.66 15.08
C ASN A 197 -14.92 -14.04 14.39
N ASP A 198 -13.83 -14.77 14.14
CA ASP A 198 -13.84 -16.11 13.50
C ASP A 198 -14.62 -16.14 12.15
N VAL A 199 -14.75 -14.99 11.49
CA VAL A 199 -15.65 -14.85 10.33
C VAL A 199 -14.97 -15.43 9.09
N ASN A 200 -15.42 -16.64 8.71
CA ASN A 200 -15.25 -17.29 7.40
C ASN A 200 -13.84 -17.76 6.99
N MET A 201 -12.77 -17.28 7.60
CA MET A 201 -11.40 -17.56 7.13
C MET A 201 -10.94 -19.00 7.42
N THR A 202 -11.47 -19.60 8.48
CA THR A 202 -11.22 -20.99 8.89
C THR A 202 -11.84 -21.99 7.89
N GLN A 203 -12.93 -21.61 7.21
CA GLN A 203 -13.57 -22.47 6.18
C GLN A 203 -12.74 -22.57 4.89
N ILE A 204 -11.99 -21.54 4.51
CA ILE A 204 -11.10 -21.59 3.33
C ILE A 204 -9.91 -22.51 3.58
N ASN A 205 -9.36 -22.51 4.80
CA ASN A 205 -8.31 -23.47 5.18
C ASN A 205 -8.82 -24.92 5.08
N ALA A 206 -10.05 -25.20 5.51
CA ALA A 206 -10.65 -26.54 5.46
C ALA A 206 -11.01 -26.99 4.03
N SER A 207 -11.51 -26.09 3.18
CA SER A 207 -11.88 -26.41 1.79
C SER A 207 -10.66 -26.57 0.87
N SER A 208 -9.58 -25.82 1.11
CA SER A 208 -8.32 -25.95 0.36
C SER A 208 -7.48 -27.16 0.79
N SER A 209 -7.54 -27.59 2.05
CA SER A 209 -6.93 -28.87 2.48
C SER A 209 -7.70 -30.09 1.95
N ALA A 210 -9.04 -30.05 1.94
CA ALA A 210 -9.88 -31.15 1.45
C ALA A 210 -9.82 -31.35 -0.09
N SER A 211 -9.44 -30.32 -0.84
CA SER A 211 -9.27 -30.39 -2.29
C SER A 211 -7.84 -30.76 -2.72
N GLY A 212 -6.87 -30.73 -1.80
CA GLY A 212 -5.51 -31.23 -2.01
C GLY A 212 -5.41 -32.76 -1.95
N ASP A 213 -6.18 -33.41 -1.08
CA ASP A 213 -6.13 -34.87 -0.86
C ASP A 213 -6.83 -35.70 -1.95
N LYS A 214 -7.71 -35.09 -2.76
CA LYS A 214 -8.47 -35.80 -3.82
C LYS A 214 -7.72 -35.95 -5.14
N LYS A 215 -6.44 -35.62 -5.23
CA LYS A 215 -5.64 -35.69 -6.47
C LYS A 215 -4.59 -36.81 -6.52
N THR A 216 -4.63 -37.75 -5.58
CA THR A 216 -3.62 -38.83 -5.47
C THR A 216 -4.19 -40.24 -5.30
N GLU A 217 -5.36 -40.52 -5.88
CA GLU A 217 -5.83 -41.90 -6.14
C GLU A 217 -6.31 -42.07 -7.57
#